data_AF-A0A2I1FIU2-F1
#
_entry.id   AF-A0A2I1FIU2-F1
#
_cell.length_a   1.000
_cell.length_b   1.000
_cell.length_c   1.000
_cell.angle_alpha   90.00
_cell.angle_beta   90.00
_cell.angle_gamma   90.00
#
_symmetry.space_group_name_H-M   'P 1'
#
loop_
_entity.id
_entity.type
_entity.pdbx_description
1 polymer ?
#
loop_
_entity_poly.entity_id
_entity_poly.type
_entity_poly.pdbx_seq_one_letter_code
_entity_poly.pdbx_strand_id
1 'polypeptide(L)'
;MSKNKEPENLDLNKLNLAHTYTPEELEQINKYLKVQLGWLIDAKNSMICTYKKNNNEIIRNNCKWEDLDGGDTLPGFTLNISIIEKIVSRDCDEIEDKCPYCGSHFAQVFAMLKHIASVHIVVK
;
A
#
# COMPACT_ATOMS: atom_id res chain seq x y z
N MET A 1 36.67 -9.08 -15.80
CA MET A 1 35.42 -9.87 -15.69
C MET A 1 34.91 -9.73 -14.27
N SER A 2 33.99 -8.79 -14.04
CA SER A 2 33.39 -8.60 -12.72
C SER A 2 32.49 -9.79 -12.42
N LYS A 3 32.75 -10.47 -11.29
CA LYS A 3 31.89 -11.54 -10.80
C LYS A 3 30.53 -10.91 -10.49
N ASN A 4 29.48 -11.31 -11.21
CA ASN A 4 28.11 -11.03 -10.82
C ASN A 4 27.90 -11.71 -9.47
N LYS A 5 27.90 -10.92 -8.39
CA LYS A 5 27.48 -11.39 -7.07
C LYS A 5 26.01 -11.78 -7.20
N GLU A 6 25.68 -13.04 -6.92
CA GLU A 6 24.29 -13.42 -6.69
C GLU A 6 23.72 -12.50 -5.60
N PRO A 7 22.49 -11.96 -5.77
CA PRO A 7 21.89 -11.09 -4.78
C PRO A 7 21.76 -11.87 -3.46
N GLU A 8 22.24 -11.26 -2.37
CA GLU A 8 22.05 -11.82 -1.03
C GLU A 8 20.56 -12.09 -0.80
N ASN A 9 20.25 -13.31 -0.35
CA ASN A 9 18.87 -13.75 -0.14
C ASN A 9 18.22 -12.88 0.95
N LEU A 10 17.13 -12.19 0.62
CA LEU A 10 16.45 -11.32 1.56
C LEU A 10 15.88 -12.14 2.75
N ASP A 11 16.19 -11.75 3.98
CA ASP A 11 15.61 -12.39 5.17
C ASP A 11 14.15 -11.97 5.35
N LEU A 12 13.24 -12.81 4.85
CA LEU A 12 11.79 -12.56 4.85
C LEU A 12 11.19 -12.44 6.26
N ASN A 13 11.90 -12.88 7.31
CA ASN A 13 11.43 -12.72 8.69
C ASN A 13 11.80 -11.36 9.29
N LYS A 14 12.61 -10.56 8.59
CA LYS A 14 13.06 -9.24 9.03
C LYS A 14 12.57 -8.11 8.12
N LEU A 15 11.48 -8.35 7.40
CA LEU A 15 10.87 -7.32 6.57
C LEU A 15 10.44 -6.12 7.44
N ASN A 16 10.96 -4.96 7.08
CA ASN A 16 10.66 -3.68 7.68
C ASN A 16 9.80 -2.84 6.72
N LEU A 17 8.65 -2.35 7.19
CA LEU A 17 7.73 -1.50 6.41
C LEU A 17 8.27 -0.08 6.19
N ALA A 18 9.29 0.34 6.96
CA ALA A 18 9.97 1.63 6.78
C ALA A 18 11.15 1.54 5.79
N HIS A 19 11.43 0.36 5.25
CA HIS A 19 12.50 0.16 4.28
C HIS A 19 11.98 0.29 2.85
N THR A 20 12.67 1.07 2.03
CA THR A 20 12.42 1.15 0.59
C THR A 20 13.18 0.03 -0.11
N TYR A 21 12.49 -1.08 -0.38
CA TYR A 21 13.04 -2.22 -1.09
C TYR A 21 13.34 -1.90 -2.55
N THR A 22 14.40 -2.51 -3.10
CA THR A 22 14.67 -2.46 -4.53
C THR A 22 13.66 -3.31 -5.32
N PRO A 23 13.53 -3.10 -6.64
CA PRO A 23 12.67 -3.95 -7.48
C PRO A 23 12.98 -5.45 -7.36
N GLU A 24 14.26 -5.83 -7.28
CA GLU A 24 14.71 -7.22 -7.15
C GLU A 24 14.32 -7.83 -5.80
N GLU A 25 14.41 -7.06 -4.71
CA GLU A 25 13.99 -7.48 -3.39
C GLU A 25 12.47 -7.66 -3.33
N LEU A 26 11.70 -6.76 -3.95
CA LEU A 26 10.24 -6.89 -4.06
C LEU A 26 9.83 -8.13 -4.85
N GLU A 27 10.57 -8.49 -5.90
CA GLU A 27 10.36 -9.75 -6.61
C GLU A 27 10.59 -10.97 -5.70
N GLN A 28 11.65 -10.96 -4.88
CA GLN A 28 11.89 -12.04 -3.91
C GLN A 28 10.77 -12.11 -2.86
N ILE A 29 10.38 -10.98 -2.27
CA ILE A 29 9.27 -10.88 -1.31
C ILE A 29 8.00 -11.47 -1.91
N ASN A 30 7.60 -11.00 -3.10
CA ASN A 30 6.38 -11.46 -3.75
C ASN A 30 6.45 -12.93 -4.17
N LYS A 31 7.64 -13.46 -4.46
CA LYS A 31 7.83 -14.86 -4.87
C LYS A 31 7.65 -15.80 -3.70
N TYR A 32 8.29 -15.49 -2.58
CA TYR A 32 8.35 -16.38 -1.42
C TYR A 32 7.22 -16.15 -0.41
N LEU A 33 6.67 -14.94 -0.34
CA LEU A 33 5.43 -14.70 0.40
C LEU A 33 4.22 -15.08 -0.45
N LYS A 34 3.13 -15.54 0.18
CA LYS A 34 1.86 -15.86 -0.49
C LYS A 34 1.06 -14.61 -0.90
N VAL A 35 1.75 -13.55 -1.31
CA VAL A 35 1.14 -12.29 -1.76
C VAL A 35 0.50 -12.51 -3.13
N GLN A 36 -0.77 -12.10 -3.27
CA GLN A 36 -1.54 -12.23 -4.52
C GLN A 36 -1.59 -10.91 -5.32
N LEU A 37 -1.55 -9.77 -4.61
CA LEU A 37 -1.60 -8.43 -5.16
C LEU A 37 -0.71 -7.51 -4.32
N GLY A 38 0.11 -6.69 -4.98
CA GLY A 38 0.88 -5.61 -4.36
C GLY A 38 0.91 -4.37 -5.25
N TRP A 39 0.80 -3.20 -4.65
CA TRP A 39 0.97 -1.92 -5.32
C TRP A 39 2.17 -1.18 -4.75
N LEU A 40 3.11 -0.83 -5.61
CA LEU A 40 4.14 0.16 -5.30
C LEU A 40 3.65 1.50 -5.82
N ILE A 41 3.46 2.45 -4.90
CA ILE A 41 2.91 3.77 -5.19
C ILE A 41 4.00 4.80 -4.87
N ASP A 42 4.51 5.44 -5.91
CA ASP A 42 5.41 6.59 -5.80
C ASP A 42 4.61 7.84 -6.13
N ALA A 43 4.06 8.46 -5.09
CA ALA A 43 3.23 9.64 -5.25
C ALA A 43 4.01 10.90 -5.64
N LYS A 44 5.33 10.93 -5.42
CA LYS A 44 6.16 12.07 -5.82
C LYS A 44 6.34 12.12 -7.34
N ASN A 45 6.48 10.95 -7.96
CA ASN A 45 6.68 10.81 -9.39
C ASN A 45 5.39 10.40 -10.14
N SER A 46 4.25 10.37 -9.44
CA SER A 46 2.96 9.91 -9.97
C SER A 46 3.07 8.55 -10.69
N MET A 47 3.76 7.61 -10.07
CA MET A 47 4.02 6.28 -10.63
C MET A 47 3.37 5.20 -9.78
N ILE A 48 2.68 4.26 -10.44
CA ILE A 48 2.13 3.05 -9.82
C ILE A 48 2.69 1.83 -10.54
N CYS A 49 3.18 0.86 -9.79
CA CYS A 49 3.49 -0.48 -10.27
C CYS A 49 2.61 -1.50 -9.56
N THR A 50 1.89 -2.31 -10.33
CA THR A 50 1.10 -3.43 -9.82
C THR A 50 1.86 -4.73 -10.00
N TYR A 51 1.92 -5.51 -8.93
CA TYR A 51 2.43 -6.88 -8.91
C TYR A 51 1.25 -7.80 -8.64
N LYS A 52 0.89 -8.65 -9.62
CA LYS A 52 -0.18 -9.64 -9.47
C LYS A 52 0.39 -11.04 -9.66
N LYS A 53 0.04 -11.94 -8.76
CA LYS A 53 0.41 -13.36 -8.89
C LYS A 53 -0.57 -14.06 -9.83
N ASN A 54 -0.05 -14.75 -10.84
CA ASN A 54 -0.82 -15.57 -11.76
C ASN A 54 -0.09 -16.90 -11.96
N ASN A 55 -0.70 -18.01 -11.55
CA ASN A 55 -0.13 -19.36 -11.71
C ASN A 55 1.36 -19.49 -11.28
N ASN A 56 1.70 -18.96 -10.10
CA ASN A 56 3.06 -18.89 -9.53
C ASN A 56 4.05 -17.93 -10.21
N GLU A 57 3.66 -17.25 -11.29
CA GLU A 57 4.43 -16.15 -11.87
C GLU A 57 3.96 -14.81 -11.29
N ILE A 58 4.89 -13.87 -11.17
CA ILE A 58 4.60 -12.50 -10.77
C ILE A 58 4.57 -11.66 -12.03
N ILE A 59 3.41 -11.09 -12.32
CA ILE A 59 3.24 -10.16 -13.42
C ILE A 59 3.37 -8.75 -12.86
N ARG A 60 4.35 -7.99 -13.38
CA ARG A 60 4.55 -6.58 -13.08
C ARG A 60 3.98 -5.73 -14.20
N ASN A 61 3.07 -4.83 -13.87
CA ASN A 61 2.51 -3.85 -14.80
C ASN A 61 2.73 -2.44 -14.25
N ASN A 62 3.20 -1.54 -15.12
CA ASN A 62 3.15 -0.10 -14.81
C ASN A 62 1.74 0.39 -15.12
N CYS A 63 1.11 1.00 -14.12
CA CYS A 63 -0.22 1.57 -14.23
C CYS A 63 -0.13 3.07 -14.45
N LYS A 64 -1.18 3.65 -15.04
CA LYS A 64 -1.37 5.10 -15.04
C LYS A 64 -1.61 5.56 -13.59
N TRP A 65 -1.39 6.85 -13.37
CA TRP A 65 -1.73 7.51 -12.11
C TRP A 65 -3.25 7.73 -12.01
N GLU A 66 -3.99 6.64 -11.79
CA GLU A 66 -5.45 6.61 -11.74
C GLU A 66 -5.93 5.62 -10.67
N ASP A 67 -7.20 5.71 -10.29
CA ASP A 67 -7.82 4.85 -9.28
C ASP A 67 -7.54 3.37 -9.52
N LEU A 68 -7.13 2.65 -8.47
CA LEU A 68 -6.74 1.24 -8.56
C LEU A 68 -7.84 0.34 -8.05
N ASP A 69 -8.37 -0.49 -8.95
CA ASP A 69 -9.34 -1.53 -8.63
C ASP A 69 -8.66 -2.75 -8.00
N GLY A 70 -9.21 -3.21 -6.87
CA GLY A 70 -8.72 -4.38 -6.14
C GLY A 70 -8.94 -5.72 -6.85
N GLY A 71 -9.77 -5.73 -7.90
CA GLY A 71 -10.14 -6.89 -8.69
C GLY A 71 -10.67 -8.03 -7.83
N ASP A 72 -10.42 -9.25 -8.30
CA ASP A 72 -10.83 -10.46 -7.58
C ASP A 72 -10.07 -10.67 -6.26
N THR A 73 -8.91 -10.03 -6.08
CA THR A 73 -8.10 -10.18 -4.86
C THR A 73 -8.70 -9.38 -3.70
N LEU A 74 -9.24 -8.19 -3.99
CA LEU A 74 -9.92 -7.33 -3.02
C LEU A 74 -11.27 -6.85 -3.62
N PRO A 75 -12.29 -7.71 -3.69
CA PRO A 75 -13.54 -7.38 -4.35
C PRO A 75 -14.26 -6.19 -3.72
N GLY A 76 -14.69 -5.23 -4.54
CA GLY A 76 -15.40 -4.03 -4.10
C GLY A 76 -14.50 -2.97 -3.46
N PHE A 77 -13.18 -3.18 -3.44
CA PHE A 77 -12.22 -2.19 -2.97
C PHE A 77 -11.63 -1.42 -4.15
N THR A 78 -11.61 -0.08 -4.04
CA THR A 78 -10.93 0.81 -4.98
C THR A 78 -10.06 1.77 -4.18
N LEU A 79 -8.77 1.82 -4.48
CA LEU A 79 -7.89 2.84 -3.93
C LEU A 79 -8.01 4.11 -4.78
N ASN A 80 -8.66 5.11 -4.20
CA ASN A 80 -8.84 6.40 -4.84
C ASN A 80 -7.55 7.25 -4.75
N ILE A 81 -6.95 7.57 -5.90
CA ILE A 81 -5.65 8.25 -5.97
C ILE A 81 -5.74 9.71 -5.52
N SER A 82 -6.89 10.36 -5.68
CA SER A 82 -7.07 11.75 -5.23
C SER A 82 -6.90 11.90 -3.70
N ILE A 83 -7.18 10.86 -2.93
CA ILE A 83 -6.91 10.84 -1.48
C ILE A 83 -5.41 10.87 -1.21
N ILE A 84 -4.61 10.13 -1.99
CA ILE A 84 -3.14 10.13 -1.88
C ILE A 84 -2.58 11.51 -2.24
N GLU A 85 -3.08 12.11 -3.32
CA GLU A 85 -2.67 13.45 -3.74
C GLU A 85 -2.92 14.49 -2.65
N LYS A 86 -4.11 14.47 -2.02
CA LYS A 86 -4.42 15.34 -0.88
C LYS A 86 -3.44 15.16 0.29
N ILE A 87 -3.14 13.90 0.65
CA ILE A 87 -2.19 13.59 1.74
C ILE A 87 -0.78 14.13 1.42
N VAL A 88 -0.34 13.99 0.16
CA VAL A 88 0.99 14.42 -0.28
C VAL A 88 1.10 15.93 -0.38
N SER A 89 0.07 16.61 -0.91
CA SER A 89 0.01 18.06 -1.00
C SER A 89 -0.03 18.73 0.38
N ARG A 90 -0.45 17.99 1.42
CA ARG A 90 -0.73 18.51 2.77
C ARG A 90 -1.84 19.57 2.79
N ASP A 91 -2.52 19.77 1.67
CA ASP A 91 -3.78 20.51 1.54
C ASP A 91 -4.93 19.62 1.99
N CYS A 92 -4.81 19.06 3.20
CA CYS A 92 -6.00 18.60 3.90
C CYS A 92 -6.65 19.85 4.47
N ASP A 93 -7.65 20.37 3.76
CA ASP A 93 -8.69 21.16 4.41
C ASP A 93 -9.11 20.45 5.71
N GLU A 94 -9.43 21.18 6.76
CA GLU A 94 -9.96 20.61 8.00
C GLU A 94 -11.28 19.89 7.68
N ILE A 95 -11.20 18.62 7.30
CA ILE A 95 -12.37 17.79 7.10
C ILE A 95 -12.85 17.49 8.51
N GLU A 96 -13.87 18.24 8.93
CA GLU A 96 -14.55 18.03 10.20
C GLU A 96 -15.37 16.73 10.12
N ASP A 97 -14.67 15.60 10.22
CA ASP A 97 -15.24 14.28 10.05
C ASP A 97 -15.70 13.72 11.40
N LYS A 98 -16.79 12.95 11.35
CA LYS A 98 -17.39 12.33 12.53
C LYS A 98 -17.17 10.84 12.50
N CYS A 99 -16.75 10.28 13.63
CA CYS A 99 -16.71 8.84 13.80
C CYS A 99 -18.13 8.27 13.58
N PRO A 100 -18.32 7.33 12.64
CA PRO A 100 -19.63 6.81 12.29
C PRO A 100 -20.27 5.95 13.41
N TYR A 101 -19.48 5.55 14.42
CA TYR A 101 -19.94 4.67 15.50
C TYR A 101 -20.34 5.41 16.77
N CYS A 102 -19.72 6.55 17.07
CA CYS A 102 -19.95 7.29 18.32
C CYS A 102 -20.22 8.79 18.13
N GLY A 103 -20.08 9.30 16.91
CA GLY A 103 -20.34 10.70 16.58
C GLY A 103 -19.26 11.68 17.06
N SER A 104 -18.13 11.22 17.60
CA SER A 104 -17.00 12.09 17.95
C SER A 104 -16.42 12.77 16.71
N HIS A 105 -16.12 14.06 16.83
CA HIS A 105 -15.57 14.88 15.74
C HIS A 105 -14.06 14.92 15.77
N PHE A 106 -13.48 14.98 14.58
CA PHE A 106 -12.04 15.09 14.39
C PHE A 106 -11.77 16.09 13.27
N ALA A 107 -10.79 16.98 13.49
CA ALA A 107 -10.31 17.90 12.45
C ALA A 107 -9.47 17.20 11.36
N GLN A 108 -9.15 15.91 11.55
CA GLN A 108 -8.32 15.13 10.64
C GLN A 108 -8.86 13.70 10.53
N VAL A 109 -9.09 13.23 9.30
CA VAL A 109 -9.50 11.85 8.98
C VAL A 109 -8.59 10.83 9.64
N PHE A 110 -7.27 11.06 9.65
CA PHE A 110 -6.32 10.15 10.25
C PHE A 110 -6.52 10.00 11.77
N ALA A 111 -6.87 11.09 12.47
CA ALA A 111 -7.18 11.05 13.89
C ALA A 111 -8.48 10.25 14.15
N MET A 112 -9.49 10.43 13.30
CA MET A 112 -10.71 9.62 13.34
C MET A 112 -10.43 8.13 13.12
N LEU A 113 -9.65 7.78 12.09
CA LEU A 113 -9.30 6.38 11.79
C LEU A 113 -8.53 5.72 12.95
N LYS A 114 -7.58 6.45 13.57
CA LYS A 114 -6.90 6.00 14.79
C LYS A 114 -7.88 5.74 15.93
N HIS A 115 -8.84 6.63 16.13
CA HIS A 115 -9.89 6.46 17.13
C HIS A 115 -10.77 5.23 16.83
N ILE A 116 -11.22 5.04 15.58
CA ILE A 116 -12.00 3.86 15.19
C ILE A 116 -11.21 2.59 15.48
N ALA A 117 -9.94 2.55 15.09
CA ALA A 117 -9.07 1.40 15.33
C ALA A 117 -8.86 1.11 16.82
N SER A 118 -8.78 2.12 17.68
CA SER A 118 -8.51 1.92 19.11
C SER A 118 -9.75 1.71 19.97
N VAL A 119 -10.90 2.30 19.59
CA VAL A 119 -12.13 2.31 20.40
C VAL A 119 -13.16 1.32 19.85
N HIS A 120 -13.27 1.19 18.53
CA HIS A 120 -14.36 0.44 17.89
C HIS A 120 -13.91 -0.87 17.25
N ILE A 121 -12.63 -0.99 16.87
CA ILE A 121 -12.04 -2.23 16.39
C ILE A 121 -11.27 -2.87 17.54
N VAL A 122 -11.97 -3.65 18.36
CA VAL A 122 -11.30 -4.54 19.31
C VAL A 122 -10.66 -5.66 18.50
N VAL A 123 -9.35 -5.56 18.25
CA VAL A 123 -8.58 -6.67 17.72
C VAL A 123 -8.62 -7.77 18.78
N LYS A 124 -9.42 -8.81 18.53
CA LYS A 124 -9.34 -10.08 19.26
C LYS A 124 -8.33 -10.99 18.59
#